data_AF-A0A2D7JTG1-F1
#
_entry.id   AF-A0A2D7JTG1-F1
#
_cell.length_a   1.000
_cell.length_b   1.000
_cell.length_c   1.000
_cell.angle_alpha   90.00
_cell.angle_beta   90.00
_cell.angle_gamma   90.00
#
_symmetry.space_group_name_H-M   'P 1'
#
loop_
_entity.id
_entity.type
_entity.pdbx_description
1 polymer ?
#
loop_
_entity_poly.entity_id
_entity_poly.type
_entity_poly.pdbx_seq_one_letter_code
_entity_poly.pdbx_strand_id
1 'polypeptide(L)'
;ATIPATMDLARGQHQVSVEFTGTQAHLPASASTNVLVWADVIITLDPSSTPIVTRSDEIYAPIVYTGSVQEVGGNGEVFEDLVLTIGNGSQCADSREGAKCFPPLVITWTNGNFSLTATAPYWLNVGSQYFAVDSARNDSNYLNAGTVSKAVFVQVNADIDATVEPIVEGVQEEIGVEVTIMAQDTKSGIPGIDVVVYLYNENNSQIASQQRQTDASGEVIFDFPADPPYGDTSVWGEITLDIVINDPRISTQSTQDFEAQRAEGFELKYAYAEEQSQVSPWAYIVVLLLGALIAGGVVLYRRKVAADDLLKDAAEVFAYTAELLAAGDAIRESIFTCYQDLCGLLQQRGFLRRDFETVREFEFAIRQALSGVSEDALTALDNTFEMARYSREEMGSQHQQVAVQSLTRMGAEIEEIQKFPQRIQLPS
;
A
#
# COMPACT_ATOMS: atom_id res chain seq x y z
N ALA A 1 -42.99 -61.87 -26.98
CA ALA A 1 -43.05 -61.28 -28.33
C ALA A 1 -42.76 -59.80 -28.20
N THR A 2 -41.99 -59.21 -29.12
CA THR A 2 -41.75 -57.76 -29.18
C THR A 2 -42.68 -57.20 -30.25
N ILE A 3 -43.43 -56.13 -29.93
CA ILE A 3 -44.32 -55.45 -30.88
C ILE A 3 -43.66 -54.12 -31.23
N PRO A 4 -43.09 -53.97 -32.43
CA PRO A 4 -42.50 -52.70 -32.84
C PRO A 4 -43.60 -51.67 -33.11
N ALA A 5 -43.41 -50.44 -32.64
CA ALA A 5 -44.19 -49.29 -33.09
C ALA A 5 -43.68 -48.85 -34.47
N THR A 6 -44.60 -48.61 -35.41
CA THR A 6 -44.25 -48.08 -36.73
C THR A 6 -44.12 -46.54 -36.67
N MET A 7 -43.42 -45.96 -37.63
CA MET A 7 -43.16 -44.51 -37.67
C MET A 7 -44.43 -43.67 -37.84
N ASP A 8 -45.48 -44.24 -38.43
CA ASP A 8 -46.79 -43.61 -38.63
C ASP A 8 -47.76 -43.84 -37.46
N LEU A 9 -47.35 -44.59 -36.43
CA LEU A 9 -48.19 -44.81 -35.26
C LEU A 9 -48.24 -43.53 -34.43
N ALA A 10 -49.46 -43.02 -34.21
CA ALA A 10 -49.70 -41.86 -33.36
C ALA A 10 -49.06 -42.05 -31.98
N ARG A 11 -48.52 -40.98 -31.40
CA ARG A 11 -48.03 -41.01 -30.02
C ARG A 11 -49.20 -41.02 -29.02
N GLY A 12 -48.94 -41.47 -27.79
CA GLY A 12 -49.93 -41.58 -26.72
C GLY A 12 -50.29 -43.00 -26.34
N GLN A 13 -51.48 -43.16 -25.74
CA GLN A 13 -51.93 -44.43 -25.21
C GLN A 13 -52.59 -45.30 -26.28
N HIS A 14 -52.10 -46.52 -26.42
CA HIS A 14 -52.64 -47.55 -27.32
C HIS A 14 -53.06 -48.77 -26.52
N GLN A 15 -53.95 -49.57 -27.09
CA GLN A 15 -54.34 -50.85 -26.52
C GLN A 15 -53.87 -51.99 -27.43
N VAL A 16 -53.14 -52.94 -26.84
CA VAL A 16 -52.76 -54.18 -27.49
C VAL A 16 -53.70 -55.27 -27.02
N SER A 17 -54.39 -55.92 -27.96
CA SER A 17 -55.31 -57.03 -27.68
C SER A 17 -54.82 -58.29 -28.38
N VAL A 18 -54.76 -59.40 -27.64
CA VAL A 18 -54.47 -60.74 -28.17
C VAL A 18 -55.75 -61.55 -28.05
N GLU A 19 -56.20 -62.09 -29.18
CA GLU A 19 -57.45 -62.84 -29.28
C GLU A 19 -57.18 -64.26 -29.79
N PHE A 20 -57.72 -65.24 -29.07
CA PHE A 20 -57.83 -66.62 -29.50
C PHE A 20 -59.31 -66.91 -29.79
N THR A 21 -59.63 -67.19 -31.06
CA THR A 21 -61.01 -67.37 -31.54
C THR A 21 -61.65 -68.69 -31.11
N GLY A 22 -60.90 -69.57 -30.43
CA GLY A 22 -61.35 -70.88 -30.00
C GLY A 22 -61.15 -71.96 -31.07
N THR A 23 -61.25 -73.22 -30.64
CA THR A 23 -61.24 -74.40 -31.52
C THR A 23 -62.31 -75.38 -31.05
N GLN A 24 -62.52 -76.50 -31.76
CA GLN A 24 -63.48 -77.53 -31.34
C GLN A 24 -63.21 -78.09 -29.93
N ALA A 25 -61.96 -78.02 -29.44
CA ALA A 25 -61.54 -78.50 -28.13
C ALA A 25 -61.25 -77.39 -27.09
N HIS A 26 -61.29 -76.10 -27.46
CA HIS A 26 -60.87 -74.99 -26.58
C HIS A 26 -61.78 -73.76 -26.73
N LEU A 27 -62.15 -73.15 -25.61
CA LEU A 27 -62.94 -71.91 -25.60
C LEU A 27 -62.15 -70.72 -26.13
N PRO A 28 -62.81 -69.73 -26.77
CA PRO A 28 -62.19 -68.47 -27.12
C PRO A 28 -61.72 -67.72 -25.85
N ALA A 29 -60.63 -66.97 -25.98
CA ALA A 29 -60.08 -66.15 -24.91
C ALA A 29 -59.46 -64.88 -25.49
N SER A 30 -59.48 -63.79 -24.72
CA SER A 30 -58.78 -62.55 -25.09
C SER A 30 -58.08 -61.95 -23.87
N ALA A 31 -57.02 -61.21 -24.14
CA ALA A 31 -56.30 -60.41 -23.15
C ALA A 31 -55.91 -59.08 -23.79
N SER A 32 -56.10 -57.99 -23.06
CA SER A 32 -55.75 -56.64 -23.51
C SER A 32 -54.87 -55.94 -22.48
N THR A 33 -53.94 -55.13 -22.96
CA THR A 33 -53.10 -54.25 -22.12
C THR A 33 -52.94 -52.90 -22.79
N ASN A 34 -52.78 -51.86 -21.99
CA ASN A 34 -52.45 -50.54 -22.51
C ASN A 34 -50.93 -50.37 -22.60
N VAL A 35 -50.48 -49.67 -23.63
CA VAL A 35 -49.08 -49.32 -23.87
C VAL A 35 -48.99 -47.84 -24.23
N LEU A 36 -47.82 -47.23 -24.00
CA LEU A 36 -47.55 -45.85 -24.38
C LEU A 36 -46.56 -45.83 -25.54
N VAL A 37 -46.88 -45.05 -26.56
CA VAL A 37 -46.00 -44.76 -27.69
C VAL A 37 -45.49 -43.34 -27.54
N TRP A 38 -44.17 -43.18 -27.54
CA TRP A 38 -43.49 -41.89 -27.45
C TRP A 38 -42.83 -41.58 -28.79
N ALA A 39 -42.82 -40.32 -29.17
CA ALA A 39 -42.05 -39.86 -30.33
C ALA A 39 -40.73 -39.22 -29.86
N ASP A 40 -39.66 -39.44 -30.61
CA ASP A 40 -38.39 -38.76 -30.38
C ASP A 40 -38.43 -37.37 -31.03
N VAL A 41 -37.56 -36.46 -30.58
CA VAL A 41 -37.39 -35.14 -31.20
C VAL A 41 -35.94 -34.94 -31.62
N ILE A 42 -35.73 -34.44 -32.83
CA ILE A 42 -34.42 -34.06 -33.36
C ILE A 42 -34.37 -32.56 -33.46
N ILE A 43 -33.36 -31.96 -32.84
CA ILE A 43 -33.07 -30.53 -32.93
C ILE A 43 -32.00 -30.33 -34.01
N THR A 44 -32.26 -29.45 -34.96
CA THR A 44 -31.30 -29.08 -36.01
C THR A 44 -30.95 -27.61 -35.86
N LEU A 45 -29.67 -27.29 -35.72
CA LEU A 45 -29.18 -25.91 -35.66
C LEU A 45 -28.81 -25.41 -37.05
N ASP A 46 -29.19 -24.18 -37.35
CA ASP A 46 -28.85 -23.54 -38.60
C ASP A 46 -27.36 -23.17 -38.66
N PRO A 47 -26.77 -23.14 -39.88
CA PRO A 47 -25.41 -22.65 -40.08
C PRO A 47 -25.20 -21.22 -39.59
N SER A 48 -26.24 -20.38 -39.59
CA SER A 48 -26.23 -18.99 -39.10
C SER A 48 -26.08 -18.86 -37.59
N SER A 49 -26.29 -19.93 -36.82
CA SER A 49 -26.11 -19.90 -35.37
C SER A 49 -24.66 -19.53 -35.00
N THR A 50 -24.48 -18.67 -34.01
CA THR A 50 -23.20 -18.02 -33.68
C THR A 50 -22.06 -19.03 -33.43
N PRO A 51 -20.95 -18.98 -34.19
CA PRO A 51 -19.79 -19.86 -34.00
C PRO A 51 -18.75 -19.28 -33.03
N ILE A 52 -18.77 -17.98 -32.79
CA ILE A 52 -17.88 -17.24 -31.88
C ILE A 52 -18.76 -16.37 -30.99
N VAL A 53 -18.46 -16.32 -29.70
CA VAL A 53 -19.18 -15.52 -28.71
C VAL A 53 -18.20 -14.85 -27.76
N THR A 54 -18.56 -13.69 -27.20
CA THR A 54 -17.76 -13.04 -26.17
C THR A 54 -18.42 -13.22 -24.83
N ARG A 55 -17.63 -13.66 -23.85
CA ARG A 55 -18.08 -13.86 -22.48
C ARG A 55 -18.62 -12.56 -21.88
N SER A 56 -19.74 -12.67 -21.17
CA SER A 56 -20.41 -11.55 -20.50
C SER A 56 -20.87 -10.41 -21.42
N ASP A 57 -20.89 -10.62 -22.74
CA ASP A 57 -21.37 -9.66 -23.72
C ASP A 57 -22.76 -10.05 -24.24
N GLU A 58 -23.76 -9.24 -23.90
CA GLU A 58 -25.15 -9.45 -24.34
C GLU A 58 -25.53 -8.61 -25.57
N ILE A 59 -24.64 -7.71 -26.02
CA ILE A 59 -24.96 -6.67 -27.01
C ILE A 59 -24.28 -6.98 -28.34
N TYR A 60 -22.97 -7.20 -28.35
CA TYR A 60 -22.19 -7.24 -29.59
C TYR A 60 -21.88 -8.67 -30.04
N ALA A 61 -21.58 -9.57 -29.11
CA ALA A 61 -21.32 -10.98 -29.41
C ALA A 61 -22.06 -11.97 -28.48
N PRO A 62 -23.40 -11.88 -28.36
CA PRO A 62 -24.20 -12.84 -27.59
C PRO A 62 -24.27 -14.21 -28.29
N ILE A 63 -24.80 -15.21 -27.57
CA ILE A 63 -25.18 -16.49 -28.16
C ILE A 63 -26.50 -16.29 -28.92
N VAL A 64 -26.52 -16.57 -30.23
CA VAL A 64 -27.75 -16.57 -31.05
C VAL A 64 -27.82 -17.86 -31.83
N TYR A 65 -28.70 -18.77 -31.42
CA TYR A 65 -28.91 -20.07 -32.06
C TYR A 65 -30.29 -20.10 -32.71
N THR A 66 -30.32 -20.36 -34.01
CA THR A 66 -31.56 -20.57 -34.77
C THR A 66 -31.60 -22.01 -35.26
N GLY A 67 -32.80 -22.54 -35.44
CA GLY A 67 -32.96 -23.91 -35.89
C GLY A 67 -34.40 -24.38 -35.90
N SER A 68 -34.58 -25.69 -36.05
CA SER A 68 -35.89 -26.34 -36.03
C SER A 68 -35.88 -27.56 -35.10
N VAL A 69 -37.08 -27.96 -34.66
CA VAL A 69 -37.29 -29.22 -33.95
C VAL A 69 -38.23 -30.08 -34.76
N GLN A 70 -37.79 -31.29 -35.09
CA GLN A 70 -38.55 -32.25 -35.87
C GLN A 70 -38.96 -33.44 -34.99
N GLU A 71 -40.23 -33.81 -35.07
CA GLU A 71 -40.74 -35.06 -34.51
C GLU A 71 -40.28 -36.28 -35.34
N VAL A 72 -39.82 -37.32 -34.66
CA VAL A 72 -39.43 -38.61 -35.26
C VAL A 72 -40.45 -39.67 -34.85
N GLY A 73 -41.26 -40.06 -35.83
CA GLY A 73 -42.44 -40.88 -35.59
C GLY A 73 -43.63 -40.04 -35.13
N GLY A 74 -44.74 -40.68 -34.74
CA GLY A 74 -45.87 -39.96 -34.14
C GLY A 74 -46.73 -39.22 -35.16
N ASN A 75 -47.10 -37.98 -34.84
CA ASN A 75 -48.18 -37.26 -35.52
C ASN A 75 -47.69 -36.27 -36.60
N GLY A 76 -46.38 -36.05 -36.71
CA GLY A 76 -45.80 -35.09 -37.65
C GLY A 76 -46.11 -33.64 -37.27
N GLU A 77 -46.14 -33.33 -35.98
CA GLU A 77 -46.46 -32.00 -35.47
C GLU A 77 -45.34 -30.99 -35.74
N VAL A 78 -45.75 -29.74 -36.00
CA VAL A 78 -44.85 -28.58 -36.04
C VAL A 78 -44.93 -27.88 -34.68
N PHE A 79 -43.81 -27.82 -33.97
CA PHE A 79 -43.75 -27.27 -32.62
C PHE A 79 -43.55 -25.75 -32.61
N GLU A 80 -44.25 -25.04 -31.73
CA GLU A 80 -44.16 -23.57 -31.59
C GLU A 80 -43.96 -23.11 -30.13
N ASP A 81 -43.89 -24.04 -29.18
CA ASP A 81 -43.90 -23.74 -27.74
C ASP A 81 -43.09 -24.75 -26.91
N LEU A 82 -42.19 -25.52 -27.55
CA LEU A 82 -41.31 -26.42 -26.81
C LEU A 82 -40.36 -25.61 -25.92
N VAL A 83 -40.20 -26.10 -24.68
CA VAL A 83 -39.25 -25.56 -23.73
C VAL A 83 -37.86 -26.05 -24.11
N LEU A 84 -37.01 -25.12 -24.56
CA LEU A 84 -35.60 -25.39 -24.85
C LEU A 84 -34.71 -24.83 -23.75
N THR A 85 -33.60 -25.50 -23.50
CA THR A 85 -32.52 -25.00 -22.63
C THR A 85 -31.20 -25.02 -23.38
N ILE A 86 -30.28 -24.12 -23.02
CA ILE A 86 -28.91 -24.12 -23.53
C ILE A 86 -27.92 -24.13 -22.37
N GLY A 87 -26.84 -24.88 -22.51
CA GLY A 87 -25.77 -24.94 -21.50
C GLY A 87 -24.43 -25.40 -22.07
N ASN A 88 -23.42 -25.48 -21.20
CA ASN A 88 -22.07 -25.95 -21.54
C ASN A 88 -21.98 -27.48 -21.72
N GLY A 89 -23.11 -28.17 -21.66
CA GLY A 89 -23.25 -29.62 -21.78
C GLY A 89 -24.73 -29.99 -21.87
N SER A 90 -25.01 -31.22 -22.29
CA SER A 90 -26.37 -31.73 -22.46
C SER A 90 -27.12 -31.81 -21.14
N GLN A 91 -28.44 -31.65 -21.19
CA GLN A 91 -29.37 -31.75 -20.06
C GLN A 91 -28.93 -30.87 -18.88
N CYS A 92 -28.60 -29.61 -19.19
CA CYS A 92 -28.11 -28.66 -18.18
C CYS A 92 -29.13 -28.40 -17.06
N ALA A 93 -30.43 -28.55 -17.34
CA ALA A 93 -31.50 -28.40 -16.35
C ALA A 93 -31.40 -29.43 -15.22
N ASP A 94 -30.94 -30.64 -15.53
CA ASP A 94 -30.74 -31.73 -14.57
C ASP A 94 -29.31 -31.76 -14.01
N SER A 95 -28.47 -30.77 -14.37
CA SER A 95 -27.05 -30.71 -14.03
C SER A 95 -26.28 -31.98 -14.42
N ARG A 96 -26.68 -32.63 -15.53
CA ARG A 96 -26.05 -33.85 -16.01
C ARG A 96 -24.56 -33.62 -16.23
N GLU A 97 -23.72 -34.46 -15.61
CA GLU A 97 -22.25 -34.37 -15.72
C GLU A 97 -21.68 -32.99 -15.32
N GLY A 98 -22.40 -32.24 -14.46
CA GLY A 98 -22.00 -30.90 -14.04
C GLY A 98 -22.31 -29.79 -15.05
N ALA A 99 -23.11 -30.08 -16.08
CA ALA A 99 -23.59 -29.09 -17.03
C ALA A 99 -24.38 -27.97 -16.31
N LYS A 100 -24.23 -26.75 -16.78
CA LYS A 100 -24.85 -25.54 -16.26
C LYS A 100 -25.52 -24.79 -17.41
N CYS A 101 -26.77 -24.39 -17.20
CA CYS A 101 -27.49 -23.63 -18.20
C CYS A 101 -26.99 -22.18 -18.29
N PHE A 102 -27.30 -21.50 -19.39
CA PHE A 102 -26.94 -20.09 -19.62
C PHE A 102 -28.17 -19.17 -19.48
N PRO A 103 -28.53 -18.72 -18.26
CA PRO A 103 -29.56 -17.70 -18.07
C PRO A 103 -28.99 -16.26 -18.21
N PRO A 104 -29.81 -15.27 -18.60
CA PRO A 104 -31.19 -15.39 -19.06
C PRO A 104 -31.28 -15.96 -20.49
N LEU A 105 -32.40 -16.62 -20.78
CA LEU A 105 -32.67 -17.25 -22.07
C LEU A 105 -33.95 -16.67 -22.67
N VAL A 106 -33.87 -16.15 -23.89
CA VAL A 106 -35.02 -15.67 -24.66
C VAL A 106 -35.21 -16.58 -25.86
N ILE A 107 -36.41 -17.12 -26.04
CA ILE A 107 -36.76 -17.98 -27.16
C ILE A 107 -37.97 -17.40 -27.87
N THR A 108 -37.90 -17.29 -29.19
CA THR A 108 -39.03 -16.99 -30.06
C THR A 108 -39.24 -18.12 -31.05
N TRP A 109 -40.51 -18.40 -31.37
CA TRP A 109 -40.90 -19.44 -32.31
C TRP A 109 -41.62 -18.83 -33.50
N THR A 110 -41.38 -19.37 -34.69
CA THR A 110 -42.09 -19.00 -35.91
C THR A 110 -42.06 -20.14 -36.92
N ASN A 111 -43.23 -20.73 -37.22
CA ASN A 111 -43.42 -21.75 -38.25
C ASN A 111 -42.47 -22.96 -38.07
N GLY A 112 -42.37 -23.49 -36.85
CA GLY A 112 -41.55 -24.65 -36.50
C GLY A 112 -40.07 -24.36 -36.25
N ASN A 113 -39.65 -23.11 -36.44
CA ASN A 113 -38.28 -22.68 -36.20
C ASN A 113 -38.19 -21.88 -34.90
N PHE A 114 -37.12 -22.08 -34.15
CA PHE A 114 -36.81 -21.30 -32.96
C PHE A 114 -35.65 -20.33 -33.25
N SER A 115 -35.68 -19.20 -32.55
CA SER A 115 -34.53 -18.32 -32.36
C SER A 115 -34.30 -18.16 -30.87
N LEU A 116 -33.13 -18.55 -30.41
CA LEU A 116 -32.71 -18.58 -29.03
C LEU A 116 -31.57 -17.58 -28.83
N THR A 117 -31.70 -16.70 -27.85
CA THR A 117 -30.67 -15.72 -27.47
C THR A 117 -30.31 -15.86 -26.00
N ALA A 118 -29.02 -15.89 -25.70
CA ALA A 118 -28.47 -15.99 -24.35
C ALA A 118 -27.12 -15.26 -24.24
N THR A 119 -26.72 -14.92 -23.02
CA THR A 119 -25.39 -14.35 -22.75
C THR A 119 -24.42 -15.46 -22.33
N ALA A 120 -23.24 -15.51 -22.96
CA ALA A 120 -22.19 -16.46 -22.58
C ALA A 120 -21.69 -16.16 -21.15
N PRO A 121 -21.82 -17.07 -20.17
CA PRO A 121 -21.52 -16.71 -18.77
C PRO A 121 -20.03 -16.53 -18.44
N TYR A 122 -19.72 -15.64 -17.49
CA TYR A 122 -18.36 -15.32 -17.01
C TYR A 122 -17.52 -16.52 -16.55
N TRP A 123 -18.14 -17.63 -16.16
CA TRP A 123 -17.45 -18.82 -15.68
C TRP A 123 -17.04 -19.79 -16.80
N LEU A 124 -17.40 -19.49 -18.05
CA LEU A 124 -16.92 -20.27 -19.19
C LEU A 124 -15.41 -20.08 -19.36
N ASN A 125 -14.73 -21.18 -19.65
CA ASN A 125 -13.35 -21.13 -20.16
C ASN A 125 -13.35 -20.53 -21.56
N VAL A 126 -12.34 -19.72 -21.83
CA VAL A 126 -12.06 -19.16 -23.17
C VAL A 126 -11.46 -20.21 -24.10
N GLY A 127 -11.63 -20.02 -25.40
CA GLY A 127 -11.20 -20.95 -26.44
C GLY A 127 -12.31 -21.87 -26.93
N SER A 128 -11.93 -23.00 -27.52
CA SER A 128 -12.86 -23.96 -28.12
C SER A 128 -13.69 -24.70 -27.06
N GLN A 129 -15.00 -24.57 -27.17
CA GLN A 129 -16.00 -25.13 -26.26
C GLN A 129 -17.14 -25.79 -27.05
N TYR A 130 -18.07 -26.43 -26.35
CA TYR A 130 -19.31 -26.95 -26.94
C TYR A 130 -20.51 -26.45 -26.13
N PHE A 131 -21.53 -25.98 -26.83
CA PHE A 131 -22.82 -25.67 -26.24
C PHE A 131 -23.86 -26.68 -26.71
N ALA A 132 -24.70 -27.13 -25.79
CA ALA A 132 -25.80 -28.04 -26.07
C ALA A 132 -27.12 -27.32 -25.94
N VAL A 133 -28.01 -27.54 -26.90
CA VAL A 133 -29.43 -27.17 -26.83
C VAL A 133 -30.22 -28.44 -26.56
N ASP A 134 -31.06 -28.41 -25.54
CA ASP A 134 -31.91 -29.52 -25.13
C ASP A 134 -33.38 -29.15 -25.26
N SER A 135 -34.18 -30.13 -25.68
CA SER A 135 -35.63 -30.15 -25.53
C SER A 135 -35.96 -31.15 -24.43
N ALA A 136 -36.64 -30.70 -23.38
CA ALA A 136 -37.01 -31.57 -22.26
C ALA A 136 -38.05 -32.61 -22.67
N ARG A 137 -38.11 -33.71 -21.93
CA ARG A 137 -39.19 -34.70 -22.06
C ARG A 137 -40.53 -34.01 -21.80
N ASN A 138 -41.49 -34.22 -22.70
CA ASN A 138 -42.83 -33.67 -22.58
C ASN A 138 -43.86 -34.79 -22.44
N ASP A 139 -44.26 -35.05 -21.20
CA ASP A 139 -45.19 -36.15 -20.89
C ASP A 139 -46.62 -35.88 -21.39
N SER A 140 -47.03 -34.63 -21.49
CA SER A 140 -48.36 -34.27 -22.00
C SER A 140 -48.49 -34.54 -23.50
N ASN A 141 -47.40 -34.35 -24.24
CA ASN A 141 -47.35 -34.58 -25.68
C ASN A 141 -46.73 -35.93 -26.06
N TYR A 142 -46.33 -36.76 -25.09
CA TYR A 142 -45.64 -38.04 -25.32
C TYR A 142 -44.36 -37.90 -26.17
N LEU A 143 -43.56 -36.88 -25.87
CA LEU A 143 -42.27 -36.62 -26.54
C LEU A 143 -41.11 -37.00 -25.62
N ASN A 144 -40.14 -37.73 -26.16
CA ASN A 144 -38.85 -37.94 -25.51
C ASN A 144 -38.00 -36.67 -25.59
N ALA A 145 -36.98 -36.59 -24.73
CA ALA A 145 -36.02 -35.50 -24.77
C ALA A 145 -35.12 -35.59 -26.01
N GLY A 146 -34.64 -34.45 -26.50
CA GLY A 146 -33.68 -34.38 -27.60
C GLY A 146 -32.58 -33.37 -27.30
N THR A 147 -31.38 -33.61 -27.83
CA THR A 147 -30.20 -32.76 -27.62
C THR A 147 -29.44 -32.59 -28.93
N VAL A 148 -28.94 -31.38 -29.17
CA VAL A 148 -27.96 -31.09 -30.22
C VAL A 148 -26.83 -30.26 -29.65
N SER A 149 -25.59 -30.54 -30.06
CA SER A 149 -24.41 -29.79 -29.62
C SER A 149 -23.73 -29.11 -30.79
N LYS A 150 -23.23 -27.90 -30.57
CA LYS A 150 -22.45 -27.13 -31.54
C LYS A 150 -21.12 -26.68 -30.92
N ALA A 151 -20.05 -26.81 -31.68
CA ALA A 151 -18.75 -26.25 -31.32
C ALA A 151 -18.82 -24.73 -31.41
N VAL A 152 -18.22 -24.06 -30.42
CA VAL A 152 -18.22 -22.61 -30.31
C VAL A 152 -16.85 -22.16 -29.80
N PHE A 153 -16.38 -21.02 -30.29
CA PHE A 153 -15.16 -20.40 -29.78
C PHE A 153 -15.54 -19.26 -28.82
N VAL A 154 -15.16 -19.37 -27.56
CA VAL A 154 -15.47 -18.38 -26.52
C VAL A 154 -14.31 -17.40 -26.38
N GLN A 155 -14.57 -16.14 -26.66
CA GLN A 155 -13.65 -15.02 -26.46
C GLN A 155 -13.95 -14.31 -25.14
N VAL A 156 -13.05 -13.42 -24.72
CA VAL A 156 -13.23 -12.53 -23.58
C VAL A 156 -12.72 -11.13 -23.91
N ASN A 157 -13.42 -10.10 -23.45
CA ASN A 157 -12.89 -8.75 -23.46
C ASN A 157 -11.79 -8.65 -22.40
N ALA A 158 -10.64 -8.11 -22.77
CA ALA A 158 -9.48 -7.97 -21.90
C ALA A 158 -9.00 -6.52 -21.82
N ASP A 159 -8.53 -6.14 -20.64
CA ASP A 159 -7.70 -4.97 -20.41
C ASP A 159 -6.24 -5.43 -20.59
N ILE A 160 -5.51 -4.82 -21.52
CA ILE A 160 -4.11 -5.15 -21.84
C ILE A 160 -3.26 -3.94 -21.49
N ASP A 161 -2.40 -4.08 -20.50
CA ASP A 161 -1.53 -3.01 -20.04
C ASP A 161 -0.08 -3.45 -20.20
N ALA A 162 0.72 -2.64 -20.91
CA ALA A 162 2.15 -2.85 -21.07
C ALA A 162 2.92 -1.70 -20.41
N THR A 163 3.86 -2.06 -19.54
CA THR A 163 4.73 -1.14 -18.81
C THR A 163 6.18 -1.42 -19.16
N VAL A 164 6.93 -0.37 -19.45
CA VAL A 164 8.36 -0.44 -19.73
C VAL A 164 9.09 0.15 -18.53
N GLU A 165 10.04 -0.60 -17.97
CA GLU A 165 10.84 -0.14 -16.84
C GLU A 165 11.76 1.02 -17.25
N PRO A 166 12.00 2.00 -16.35
CA PRO A 166 12.92 3.08 -16.64
C PRO A 166 14.36 2.56 -16.73
N ILE A 167 15.10 3.07 -17.71
CA ILE A 167 16.52 2.77 -17.90
C ILE A 167 17.32 3.79 -17.11
N VAL A 168 18.10 3.34 -16.12
CA VAL A 168 18.92 4.19 -15.26
C VAL A 168 20.40 3.89 -15.49
N GLU A 169 21.16 4.86 -16.01
CA GLU A 169 22.59 4.70 -16.30
C GLU A 169 23.38 4.22 -15.06
N GLY A 170 24.20 3.19 -15.21
CA GLY A 170 25.00 2.60 -14.12
C GLY A 170 24.22 1.95 -12.98
N VAL A 171 22.88 1.86 -13.05
CA VAL A 171 22.03 1.20 -12.03
C VAL A 171 21.18 0.09 -12.65
N GLN A 172 20.41 0.41 -13.69
CA GLN A 172 19.49 -0.50 -14.37
C GLN A 172 19.47 -0.16 -15.87
N GLU A 173 20.39 -0.75 -16.62
CA GLU A 173 20.55 -0.49 -18.06
C GLU A 173 19.99 -1.62 -18.94
N GLU A 174 19.38 -2.63 -18.32
CA GLU A 174 18.64 -3.68 -19.01
C GLU A 174 17.23 -3.19 -19.32
N ILE A 175 16.70 -3.58 -20.48
CA ILE A 175 15.33 -3.26 -20.87
C ILE A 175 14.40 -4.30 -20.24
N GLY A 176 13.61 -3.84 -19.27
CA GLY A 176 12.53 -4.59 -18.63
C GLY A 176 11.16 -4.20 -19.22
N VAL A 177 10.35 -5.19 -19.59
CA VAL A 177 8.98 -4.99 -20.07
C VAL A 177 8.04 -5.92 -19.32
N GLU A 178 7.00 -5.36 -18.73
CA GLU A 178 5.92 -6.09 -18.07
C GLU A 178 4.64 -5.92 -18.87
N VAL A 179 3.95 -7.03 -19.18
CA VAL A 179 2.64 -7.02 -19.83
C VAL A 179 1.64 -7.77 -18.97
N THR A 180 0.53 -7.11 -18.65
CA THR A 180 -0.59 -7.67 -17.90
C THR A 180 -1.83 -7.77 -18.79
N ILE A 181 -2.48 -8.94 -18.80
CA ILE A 181 -3.67 -9.22 -19.61
C ILE A 181 -4.79 -9.73 -18.69
N MET A 182 -5.79 -8.89 -18.44
CA MET A 182 -6.86 -9.13 -17.46
C MET A 182 -8.23 -9.20 -18.14
N ALA A 183 -9.00 -10.24 -17.84
CA ALA A 183 -10.39 -10.32 -18.30
C ALA A 183 -11.24 -9.19 -17.69
N GLN A 184 -11.98 -8.45 -18.50
CA GLN A 184 -12.76 -7.29 -18.06
C GLN A 184 -13.90 -7.65 -17.09
N ASP A 185 -14.50 -8.82 -17.27
CA ASP A 185 -15.67 -9.27 -16.54
C ASP A 185 -15.33 -9.88 -15.17
N THR A 186 -14.27 -10.71 -15.08
CA THR A 186 -13.86 -11.34 -13.82
C THR A 186 -12.68 -10.65 -13.14
N LYS A 187 -12.04 -9.69 -13.82
CA LYS A 187 -10.79 -9.04 -13.38
C LYS A 187 -9.72 -10.06 -12.98
N SER A 188 -9.68 -11.17 -13.70
CA SER A 188 -8.72 -12.25 -13.49
C SER A 188 -7.75 -12.30 -14.66
N GLY A 189 -6.51 -12.70 -14.37
CA GLY A 189 -5.51 -12.96 -15.38
C GLY A 189 -5.93 -13.97 -16.43
N ILE A 190 -5.53 -13.75 -17.67
CA ILE A 190 -5.73 -14.71 -18.77
C ILE A 190 -4.42 -15.46 -19.02
N PRO A 191 -4.29 -16.73 -18.60
CA PRO A 191 -3.05 -17.47 -18.74
C PRO A 191 -2.79 -17.99 -20.15
N GLY A 192 -1.51 -18.19 -20.44
CA GLY A 192 -1.02 -18.84 -21.65
C GLY A 192 -1.19 -18.00 -22.91
N ILE A 193 -1.37 -16.68 -22.80
CA ILE A 193 -1.42 -15.77 -23.95
C ILE A 193 0.01 -15.54 -24.44
N ASP A 194 0.29 -15.82 -25.72
CA ASP A 194 1.59 -15.56 -26.32
C ASP A 194 1.80 -14.05 -26.52
N VAL A 195 2.86 -13.53 -25.90
CA VAL A 195 3.31 -12.15 -26.05
C VAL A 195 4.71 -12.17 -26.64
N VAL A 196 4.93 -11.35 -27.67
CA VAL A 196 6.23 -11.21 -28.33
C VAL A 196 6.68 -9.75 -28.22
N VAL A 197 7.87 -9.54 -27.69
CA VAL A 197 8.49 -8.20 -27.60
C VAL A 197 9.69 -8.17 -28.55
N TYR A 198 9.72 -7.16 -29.41
CA TYR A 198 10.81 -6.87 -30.34
C TYR A 198 11.52 -5.59 -29.91
N LEU A 199 12.85 -5.59 -29.98
CA LEU A 199 13.68 -4.40 -29.84
C LEU A 199 14.25 -4.00 -31.20
N TYR A 200 14.21 -2.71 -31.51
CA TYR A 200 14.74 -2.13 -32.73
C TYR A 200 15.73 -1.01 -32.40
N ASN A 201 16.78 -0.87 -33.20
CA ASN A 201 17.67 0.29 -33.13
C ASN A 201 17.14 1.48 -33.94
N GLU A 202 17.85 2.60 -33.92
CA GLU A 202 17.54 3.84 -34.67
C GLU A 202 17.32 3.65 -36.18
N ASN A 203 17.90 2.59 -36.77
CA ASN A 203 17.75 2.26 -38.19
C ASN A 203 16.54 1.33 -38.47
N ASN A 204 15.66 1.13 -37.49
CA ASN A 204 14.55 0.16 -37.51
C ASN A 204 15.00 -1.28 -37.81
N SER A 205 16.23 -1.64 -37.46
CA SER A 205 16.70 -3.01 -37.54
C SER A 205 16.40 -3.73 -36.24
N GLN A 206 15.76 -4.91 -36.32
CA GLN A 206 15.51 -5.74 -35.14
C GLN A 206 16.82 -6.21 -34.54
N ILE A 207 17.07 -5.88 -33.27
CA ILE A 207 18.28 -6.23 -32.53
C ILE A 207 18.06 -7.35 -31.51
N ALA A 208 16.83 -7.50 -31.00
CA ALA A 208 16.46 -8.59 -30.10
C ALA A 208 14.98 -8.91 -30.20
N SER A 209 14.60 -10.10 -29.75
CA SER A 209 13.20 -10.49 -29.57
C SER A 209 13.07 -11.57 -28.52
N GLN A 210 11.99 -11.52 -27.74
CA GLN A 210 11.61 -12.61 -26.84
C GLN A 210 10.13 -12.91 -26.99
N GLN A 211 9.79 -14.19 -26.88
CA GLN A 211 8.41 -14.67 -26.83
C GLN A 211 8.22 -15.43 -25.53
N ARG A 212 7.19 -15.08 -24.78
CA ARG A 212 6.81 -15.73 -23.52
C ARG A 212 5.28 -15.76 -23.42
N GLN A 213 4.78 -16.59 -22.52
CA GLN A 213 3.35 -16.71 -22.25
C GLN A 213 3.02 -16.12 -20.90
N THR A 214 1.84 -15.51 -20.81
CA THR A 214 1.30 -15.05 -19.52
C THR A 214 1.11 -16.20 -18.54
N ASP A 215 1.36 -15.92 -17.26
CA ASP A 215 1.18 -16.86 -16.17
C ASP A 215 -0.29 -16.93 -15.69
N ALA A 216 -0.54 -17.59 -14.54
CA ALA A 216 -1.87 -17.70 -13.96
C ALA A 216 -2.50 -16.34 -13.57
N SER A 217 -1.67 -15.32 -13.31
CA SER A 217 -2.06 -13.93 -13.03
C SER A 217 -2.34 -13.13 -14.30
N GLY A 218 -2.07 -13.69 -15.48
CA GLY A 218 -2.17 -12.95 -16.74
C GLY A 218 -0.96 -12.03 -16.97
N GLU A 219 0.13 -12.22 -16.23
CA GLU A 219 1.32 -11.38 -16.25
C GLU A 219 2.45 -12.08 -17.00
N VAL A 220 3.26 -11.30 -17.72
CA VAL A 220 4.51 -11.76 -18.32
C VAL A 220 5.56 -10.65 -18.27
N ILE A 221 6.73 -10.99 -17.74
CA ILE A 221 7.89 -10.11 -17.65
C ILE A 221 8.95 -10.55 -18.66
N PHE A 222 9.55 -9.56 -19.32
CA PHE A 222 10.66 -9.72 -20.24
C PHE A 222 11.84 -8.89 -19.77
N ASP A 223 12.98 -9.55 -19.59
CA ASP A 223 14.26 -8.91 -19.32
C ASP A 223 15.18 -9.18 -20.51
N PHE A 224 15.77 -8.12 -21.08
CA PHE A 224 16.69 -8.22 -22.21
C PHE A 224 18.13 -7.97 -21.77
N PRO A 225 18.85 -9.02 -21.32
CA PRO A 225 20.25 -8.90 -20.94
C PRO A 225 21.14 -8.76 -22.18
N ALA A 226 22.13 -7.87 -22.13
CA ALA A 226 23.16 -7.69 -23.14
C ALA A 226 24.46 -7.15 -22.52
N ASP A 227 25.58 -7.35 -23.22
CA ASP A 227 26.89 -6.79 -22.87
C ASP A 227 27.55 -6.20 -24.13
N PRO A 228 27.60 -4.86 -24.29
CA PRO A 228 27.05 -3.83 -23.39
C PRO A 228 25.51 -3.83 -23.30
N PRO A 229 24.90 -3.37 -22.17
CA PRO A 229 23.45 -3.36 -21.98
C PRO A 229 22.72 -2.57 -23.07
N TYR A 230 21.49 -2.98 -23.43
CA TYR A 230 20.70 -2.29 -24.45
C TYR A 230 20.38 -0.84 -24.07
N GLY A 231 20.31 -0.51 -22.78
CA GLY A 231 20.15 0.87 -22.32
C GLY A 231 21.35 1.79 -22.57
N ASP A 232 22.51 1.28 -22.98
CA ASP A 232 23.67 2.10 -23.34
C ASP A 232 23.45 2.76 -24.71
N THR A 233 22.95 4.00 -24.68
CA THR A 233 22.70 4.80 -25.88
C THR A 233 23.95 5.10 -26.69
N SER A 234 25.15 5.03 -26.10
CA SER A 234 26.41 5.25 -26.82
C SER A 234 26.78 4.08 -27.74
N VAL A 235 26.32 2.88 -27.40
CA VAL A 235 26.56 1.64 -28.14
C VAL A 235 25.41 1.34 -29.09
N TRP A 236 24.18 1.42 -28.61
CA TRP A 236 22.99 0.95 -29.33
C TRP A 236 22.18 2.07 -30.00
N GLY A 237 22.45 3.33 -29.65
CA GLY A 237 21.59 4.46 -29.98
C GLY A 237 20.29 4.44 -29.17
N GLU A 238 19.32 5.27 -29.57
CA GLU A 238 17.96 5.17 -29.04
C GLU A 238 17.28 3.90 -29.56
N ILE A 239 16.88 3.04 -28.62
CA ILE A 239 16.14 1.81 -28.91
C ILE A 239 14.65 2.15 -28.94
N THR A 240 13.90 1.44 -29.78
CA THR A 240 12.44 1.40 -29.71
C THR A 240 11.99 -0.05 -29.52
N LEU A 241 10.79 -0.23 -28.99
CA LEU A 241 10.23 -1.55 -28.79
C LEU A 241 8.83 -1.67 -29.38
N ASP A 242 8.48 -2.89 -29.76
CA ASP A 242 7.18 -3.25 -30.28
C ASP A 242 6.67 -4.51 -29.56
N ILE A 243 5.41 -4.51 -29.17
CA ILE A 243 4.77 -5.61 -28.42
C ILE A 243 3.64 -6.16 -29.27
N VAL A 244 3.72 -7.44 -29.59
CA VAL A 244 2.76 -8.14 -30.44
C VAL A 244 2.01 -9.17 -29.61
N ILE A 245 0.68 -9.07 -29.61
CA ILE A 245 -0.24 -10.00 -28.96
C ILE A 245 -1.26 -10.43 -30.00
N ASN A 246 -1.22 -11.71 -30.38
CA ASN A 246 -2.15 -12.26 -31.38
C ASN A 246 -2.74 -13.56 -30.86
N ASP A 247 -3.70 -13.45 -29.95
CA ASP A 247 -4.41 -14.59 -29.38
C ASP A 247 -5.90 -14.53 -29.72
N PRO A 248 -6.46 -15.57 -30.36
CA PRO A 248 -7.86 -15.57 -30.78
C PRO A 248 -8.84 -15.56 -29.59
N ARG A 249 -8.41 -15.89 -28.38
CA ARG A 249 -9.25 -15.88 -27.16
C ARG A 249 -9.58 -14.46 -26.70
N ILE A 250 -8.80 -13.46 -27.09
CA ILE A 250 -9.08 -12.05 -26.82
C ILE A 250 -10.09 -11.55 -27.86
N SER A 251 -11.07 -10.77 -27.42
CA SER A 251 -12.08 -10.23 -28.31
C SER A 251 -11.47 -9.28 -29.35
N THR A 252 -12.11 -9.19 -30.52
CA THR A 252 -11.67 -8.28 -31.58
C THR A 252 -11.60 -6.83 -31.11
N GLN A 253 -12.51 -6.40 -30.23
CA GLN A 253 -12.50 -5.04 -29.67
C GLN A 253 -11.25 -4.80 -28.83
N SER A 254 -10.95 -5.66 -27.86
CA SER A 254 -9.76 -5.52 -27.02
C SER A 254 -8.45 -5.60 -27.80
N THR A 255 -8.39 -6.43 -28.85
CA THR A 255 -7.24 -6.45 -29.75
C THR A 255 -7.08 -5.12 -30.50
N GLN A 256 -8.18 -4.54 -31.01
CA GLN A 256 -8.13 -3.24 -31.68
C GLN A 256 -7.71 -2.10 -30.75
N ASP A 257 -8.20 -2.12 -29.51
CA ASP A 257 -7.84 -1.12 -28.50
C ASP A 257 -6.34 -1.19 -28.17
N PHE A 258 -5.78 -2.40 -28.02
CA PHE A 258 -4.34 -2.58 -27.80
C PHE A 258 -3.50 -2.21 -29.03
N GLU A 259 -3.94 -2.54 -30.25
CA GLU A 259 -3.24 -2.13 -31.47
C GLU A 259 -3.22 -0.60 -31.64
N ALA A 260 -4.23 0.12 -31.15
CA ALA A 260 -4.22 1.57 -31.11
C ALA A 260 -3.14 2.12 -30.16
N GLN A 261 -3.01 1.54 -28.96
CA GLN A 261 -1.93 1.89 -28.02
C GLN A 261 -0.55 1.56 -28.60
N ARG A 262 -0.40 0.37 -29.19
CA ARG A 262 0.83 -0.07 -29.85
C ARG A 262 1.23 0.87 -31.00
N ALA A 263 0.27 1.41 -31.74
CA ALA A 263 0.52 2.37 -32.82
C ALA A 263 1.01 3.74 -32.32
N GLU A 264 0.71 4.12 -31.08
CA GLU A 264 1.31 5.30 -30.43
C GLU A 264 2.77 5.06 -30.03
N GLY A 265 3.14 3.78 -29.82
CA GLY A 265 4.48 3.34 -29.43
C GLY A 265 4.68 3.32 -27.91
N PHE A 266 5.69 2.56 -27.48
CA PHE A 266 6.06 2.47 -26.07
C PHE A 266 7.35 3.25 -25.81
N GLU A 267 7.27 4.28 -24.96
CA GLU A 267 8.41 5.16 -24.66
C GLU A 267 9.37 4.52 -23.64
N LEU A 268 10.65 4.44 -23.99
CA LEU A 268 11.73 4.06 -23.08
C LEU A 268 12.18 5.30 -22.30
N LYS A 269 12.01 5.29 -20.97
CA LYS A 269 12.34 6.42 -20.11
C LYS A 269 13.77 6.30 -19.62
N TYR A 270 14.67 7.08 -20.22
CA TYR A 270 16.07 7.16 -19.80
C TYR A 270 16.24 8.16 -18.65
N ALA A 271 16.89 7.72 -17.58
CA ALA A 271 17.35 8.54 -16.48
C ALA A 271 18.87 8.36 -16.35
N TYR A 272 19.62 9.43 -16.58
CA TYR A 272 21.05 9.43 -16.33
C TYR A 272 21.27 9.50 -14.83
N ALA A 273 22.17 8.66 -14.28
CA ALA A 273 22.54 8.78 -12.88
C ALA A 273 23.07 10.20 -12.64
N GLU A 274 22.37 10.98 -11.82
CA GLU A 274 22.85 12.31 -11.44
C GLU A 274 24.30 12.18 -10.98
N GLU A 275 25.22 12.93 -11.62
CA GLU A 275 26.60 13.07 -11.15
C GLU A 275 26.54 13.25 -9.63
N GLN A 276 27.08 12.28 -8.88
CA GLN A 276 27.15 12.36 -7.42
C GLN A 276 27.71 13.73 -7.06
N SER A 277 26.85 14.64 -6.63
CA SER A 277 27.27 16.01 -6.36
C SER A 277 28.29 15.93 -5.24
N GLN A 278 29.57 16.11 -5.57
CA GLN A 278 30.62 16.10 -4.57
C GLN A 278 30.24 17.11 -3.50
N VAL A 279 29.99 16.64 -2.27
CA VAL A 279 29.64 17.50 -1.14
C VAL A 279 30.70 18.58 -1.07
N SER A 280 30.27 19.80 -1.34
CA SER A 280 31.21 20.90 -1.57
C SER A 280 32.08 21.09 -0.32
N PRO A 281 33.40 21.34 -0.49
CA PRO A 281 34.34 21.44 0.64
C PRO A 281 33.91 22.43 1.73
N TRP A 282 33.06 23.42 1.41
CA TRP A 282 32.54 24.40 2.38
C TRP A 282 31.65 23.77 3.46
N ALA A 283 30.98 22.64 3.19
CA ALA A 283 30.09 21.99 4.16
C ALA A 283 30.87 21.50 5.41
N TYR A 284 32.09 21.00 5.20
CA TYR A 284 32.97 20.58 6.30
C TYR A 284 33.44 21.76 7.16
N ILE A 285 33.64 22.93 6.55
CA ILE A 285 34.03 24.16 7.26
C ILE A 285 32.88 24.63 8.18
N VAL A 286 31.63 24.55 7.71
CA VAL A 286 30.45 24.95 8.50
C VAL A 286 30.26 24.04 9.72
N VAL A 287 30.45 22.72 9.57
CA VAL A 287 30.36 21.76 10.68
C VAL A 287 31.44 22.02 11.74
N LEU A 288 32.68 22.33 11.32
CA LEU A 288 33.76 22.69 12.23
C LEU A 288 33.48 24.00 12.99
N LEU A 289 32.93 25.01 12.31
CA LEU A 289 32.56 26.28 12.95
C LEU A 289 31.41 26.11 13.96
N LEU A 290 30.41 25.29 13.66
CA LEU A 290 29.33 24.96 14.59
C LEU A 290 29.87 24.20 15.82
N GLY A 291 30.78 23.24 15.62
CA GLY A 291 31.44 22.53 16.72
C GLY A 291 32.24 23.47 17.63
N ALA A 292 32.98 24.43 17.06
CA ALA A 292 33.74 25.42 17.81
C ALA A 292 32.83 26.38 18.60
N LEU A 293 31.71 26.81 18.03
CA LEU A 293 30.72 27.66 18.72
C LEU A 293 30.06 26.95 19.90
N ILE A 294 29.71 25.68 19.75
CA ILE A 294 29.12 24.88 20.82
C ILE A 294 30.14 24.68 21.96
N ALA A 295 31.38 24.31 21.64
CA ALA A 295 32.44 24.15 22.63
C ALA A 295 32.75 25.45 23.38
N GLY A 296 32.83 26.57 22.67
CA GLY A 296 33.01 27.90 23.26
C GLY A 296 31.85 28.30 24.18
N GLY A 297 30.61 28.05 23.76
CA GLY A 297 29.41 28.31 24.56
C GLY A 297 29.37 27.52 25.87
N VAL A 298 29.73 26.23 25.84
CA VAL A 298 29.74 25.35 27.03
C VAL A 298 30.79 25.81 28.05
N VAL A 299 31.97 26.23 27.61
CA VAL A 299 33.04 26.72 28.51
C VAL A 299 32.63 28.03 29.20
N LEU A 300 32.02 28.96 28.47
CA LEU A 300 31.54 30.23 29.02
C LEU A 300 30.40 30.02 30.02
N TYR A 301 29.46 29.10 29.71
CA TYR A 301 28.37 28.75 30.62
C TYR A 301 28.87 28.19 31.96
N ARG A 302 29.83 27.26 31.93
CA ARG A 302 30.40 26.68 33.17
C ARG A 302 31.10 27.71 34.05
N ARG A 303 31.79 28.70 33.47
CA ARG A 303 32.43 29.78 34.25
C ARG A 303 31.41 30.69 34.93
N LYS A 304 30.27 30.94 34.30
CA LYS A 304 29.24 31.81 34.86
C LYS A 304 28.51 31.17 36.05
N VAL A 305 28.10 29.90 35.92
CA VAL A 305 27.40 29.18 37.01
C VAL A 305 28.23 29.12 38.29
N ALA A 306 29.55 28.90 38.18
CA ALA A 306 30.42 28.84 39.35
C ALA A 306 30.55 30.18 40.12
N ALA A 307 30.39 31.31 39.44
CA ALA A 307 30.42 32.64 40.05
C ALA A 307 29.09 32.98 40.74
N ASP A 308 27.96 32.64 40.10
CA ASP A 308 26.62 32.88 40.66
C ASP A 308 26.39 32.09 41.96
N ASP A 309 26.87 30.85 42.04
CA ASP A 309 26.76 30.01 43.24
C ASP A 309 27.57 30.55 44.43
N LEU A 310 28.72 31.20 44.20
CA LEU A 310 29.55 31.78 45.28
C LEU A 310 28.84 32.99 45.89
N LEU A 311 28.32 33.87 45.02
CA LEU A 311 27.56 35.04 45.42
C LEU A 311 26.36 34.64 46.27
N LYS A 312 25.62 33.61 45.85
CA LYS A 312 24.45 33.12 46.58
C LYS A 312 24.79 32.65 47.99
N ASP A 313 25.80 31.80 48.12
CA ASP A 313 26.21 31.25 49.41
C ASP A 313 26.71 32.36 50.36
N ALA A 314 27.43 33.37 49.84
CA ALA A 314 27.87 34.51 50.64
C ALA A 314 26.69 35.37 51.12
N ALA A 315 25.70 35.63 50.24
CA ALA A 315 24.49 36.35 50.61
C ALA A 315 23.68 35.63 51.69
N GLU A 316 23.63 34.30 51.66
CA GLU A 316 22.98 33.48 52.69
C GLU A 316 23.67 33.65 54.06
N VAL A 317 25.01 33.59 54.11
CA VAL A 317 25.78 33.83 55.35
C VAL A 317 25.51 35.24 55.91
N PHE A 318 25.48 36.26 55.05
CA PHE A 318 25.17 37.64 55.47
C PHE A 318 23.74 37.79 55.99
N ALA A 319 22.76 37.23 55.28
CA ALA A 319 21.35 37.31 55.66
C ALA A 319 21.09 36.59 56.98
N TYR A 320 21.62 35.37 57.14
CA TYR A 320 21.51 34.60 58.37
C TYR A 320 22.08 35.36 59.56
N THR A 321 23.28 35.94 59.41
CA THR A 321 23.90 36.71 60.48
C THR A 321 23.12 37.99 60.80
N ALA A 322 22.62 38.70 59.78
CA ALA A 322 21.80 39.89 59.99
C ALA A 322 20.50 39.57 60.75
N GLU A 323 19.91 38.40 60.50
CA GLU A 323 18.72 37.92 61.20
C GLU A 323 19.01 37.60 62.68
N LEU A 324 20.07 36.83 62.96
CA LEU A 324 20.49 36.54 64.35
C LEU A 324 20.75 37.84 65.13
N LEU A 325 21.44 38.78 64.50
CA LEU A 325 21.69 40.10 65.09
C LEU A 325 20.38 40.86 65.31
N ALA A 326 19.43 40.86 64.38
CA ALA A 326 18.14 41.53 64.57
C ALA A 326 17.28 40.87 65.67
N ALA A 327 17.41 39.57 65.88
CA ALA A 327 16.71 38.80 66.92
C ALA A 327 17.26 39.06 68.34
N GLY A 328 18.41 39.73 68.47
CA GLY A 328 19.00 40.10 69.76
C GLY A 328 20.01 39.10 70.32
N ASP A 329 20.54 38.20 69.48
CA ASP A 329 21.61 37.28 69.88
C ASP A 329 22.93 38.00 70.21
N ALA A 330 23.89 37.26 70.77
CA ALA A 330 25.19 37.78 71.20
C ALA A 330 25.95 38.43 70.03
N ILE A 331 25.91 39.77 69.97
CA ILE A 331 26.37 40.58 68.82
C ILE A 331 27.77 40.19 68.34
N ARG A 332 28.72 40.05 69.27
CA ARG A 332 30.11 39.74 68.96
C ARG A 332 30.28 38.32 68.40
N GLU A 333 29.52 37.37 68.93
CA GLU A 333 29.58 35.97 68.53
C GLU A 333 29.01 35.79 67.13
N SER A 334 27.82 36.37 66.85
CA SER A 334 27.20 36.31 65.53
C SER A 334 28.09 36.90 64.43
N ILE A 335 28.73 38.06 64.68
CA ILE A 335 29.65 38.68 63.71
C ILE A 335 30.90 37.80 63.49
N PHE A 336 31.41 37.16 64.53
CA PHE A 336 32.57 36.28 64.40
C PHE A 336 32.24 34.98 63.66
N THR A 337 31.07 34.39 63.89
CA THR A 337 30.58 33.24 63.14
C THR A 337 30.43 33.57 61.66
N CYS A 338 29.82 34.71 61.32
CA CYS A 338 29.74 35.19 59.94
C CYS A 338 31.10 35.26 59.25
N TYR A 339 32.10 35.80 59.96
CA TYR A 339 33.47 35.87 59.45
C TYR A 339 34.06 34.47 59.20
N GLN A 340 33.87 33.53 60.13
CA GLN A 340 34.37 32.15 59.99
C GLN A 340 33.70 31.41 58.82
N ASP A 341 32.39 31.57 58.67
CA ASP A 341 31.62 30.94 57.59
C ASP A 341 32.05 31.48 56.23
N LEU A 342 32.29 32.80 56.11
CA LEU A 342 32.85 33.40 54.90
C LEU A 342 34.27 32.92 54.61
N CYS A 343 35.14 32.82 55.62
CA CYS A 343 36.46 32.23 55.44
C CYS A 343 36.37 30.80 54.91
N GLY A 344 35.48 29.98 55.47
CA GLY A 344 35.23 28.61 55.01
C GLY A 344 34.74 28.56 53.56
N LEU A 345 33.80 29.42 53.20
CA LEU A 345 33.28 29.54 51.83
C LEU A 345 34.40 29.94 50.84
N LEU A 346 35.20 30.95 51.18
CA LEU A 346 36.30 31.41 50.32
C LEU A 346 37.40 30.34 50.17
N GLN A 347 37.65 29.52 51.19
CA GLN A 347 38.58 28.40 51.10
C GLN A 347 38.07 27.29 50.19
N GLN A 348 36.79 26.90 50.31
CA GLN A 348 36.19 25.88 49.46
C GLN A 348 36.20 26.27 47.99
N ARG A 349 36.03 27.57 47.69
CA ARG A 349 35.98 28.10 46.33
C ARG A 349 37.35 28.53 45.79
N GLY A 350 38.42 28.33 46.55
CA GLY A 350 39.81 28.55 46.11
C GLY A 350 40.30 30.00 46.14
N PHE A 351 39.56 30.92 46.77
CA PHE A 351 39.93 32.33 46.92
C PHE A 351 40.81 32.58 48.15
N LEU A 352 40.68 31.74 49.19
CA LEU A 352 41.47 31.84 50.42
C LEU A 352 42.24 30.53 50.65
N ARG A 353 43.51 30.63 51.08
CA ARG A 353 44.29 29.43 51.42
C ARG A 353 43.84 28.85 52.76
N ARG A 354 44.07 27.56 52.94
CA ARG A 354 43.68 26.82 54.16
C ARG A 354 44.41 27.31 55.41
N ASP A 355 45.65 27.76 55.26
CA ASP A 355 46.52 28.28 56.32
C ASP A 355 46.75 29.79 56.12
N PHE A 356 45.68 30.60 56.23
CA PHE A 356 45.81 32.06 56.15
C PHE A 356 46.26 32.63 57.49
N GLU A 357 47.19 33.59 57.46
CA GLU A 357 47.85 34.09 58.69
C GLU A 357 47.39 35.50 59.06
N THR A 358 46.92 36.32 58.10
CA THR A 358 46.63 37.75 58.35
C THR A 358 45.29 38.22 57.78
N VAL A 359 44.65 39.19 58.47
CA VAL A 359 43.34 39.78 58.08
C VAL A 359 43.37 40.38 56.67
N ARG A 360 44.54 40.84 56.24
CA ARG A 360 44.76 41.43 54.91
C ARG A 360 44.61 40.40 53.77
N GLU A 361 44.88 39.12 54.03
CA GLU A 361 44.65 38.05 53.05
C GLU A 361 43.16 37.77 52.86
N PHE A 362 42.38 37.86 53.94
CA PHE A 362 40.92 37.77 53.86
C PHE A 362 40.33 38.95 53.08
N GLU A 363 40.76 40.18 53.39
CA GLU A 363 40.30 41.39 52.70
C GLU A 363 40.56 41.31 51.18
N PHE A 364 41.77 40.87 50.79
CA PHE A 364 42.08 40.67 49.38
C PHE A 364 41.24 39.55 48.74
N ALA A 365 41.06 38.43 49.45
CA ALA A 365 40.29 37.30 48.96
C ALA A 365 38.80 37.63 48.79
N ILE A 366 38.19 38.36 49.72
CA ILE A 366 36.76 38.72 49.65
C ILE A 366 36.50 39.75 48.54
N ARG A 367 37.41 40.69 48.32
CA ARG A 367 37.36 41.64 47.18
C ARG A 367 37.50 40.95 45.83
N GLN A 368 38.37 39.93 45.75
CA GLN A 368 38.51 39.12 44.54
C GLN A 368 37.28 38.23 44.28
N ALA A 369 36.75 37.62 45.34
CA ALA A 369 35.60 36.73 45.28
C ALA A 369 34.30 37.47 44.97
N LEU A 370 34.11 38.67 45.53
CA LEU A 370 32.92 39.50 45.38
C LEU A 370 33.18 40.71 44.46
N SER A 371 33.89 40.50 43.35
CA SER A 371 34.36 41.55 42.41
C SER A 371 33.28 42.40 41.73
N GLY A 372 32.00 42.23 42.05
CA GLY A 372 30.89 43.09 41.61
C GLY A 372 30.26 43.93 42.73
N VAL A 373 30.59 43.67 44.00
CA VAL A 373 30.07 44.40 45.16
C VAL A 373 30.81 45.73 45.30
N SER A 374 30.11 46.77 45.74
CA SER A 374 30.74 48.08 45.88
C SER A 374 31.85 48.07 46.94
N GLU A 375 32.91 48.81 46.63
CA GLU A 375 34.04 49.06 47.52
C GLU A 375 33.62 49.63 48.88
N ASP A 376 32.55 50.44 48.89
CA ASP A 376 31.97 51.01 50.11
C ASP A 376 31.33 49.93 51.00
N ALA A 377 30.62 48.95 50.40
CA ALA A 377 29.99 47.88 51.16
C ALA A 377 31.03 46.91 51.75
N LEU A 378 32.08 46.57 50.97
CA LEU A 378 33.20 45.76 51.45
C LEU A 378 33.94 46.45 52.60
N THR A 379 34.18 47.76 52.50
CA THR A 379 34.82 48.53 53.57
C THR A 379 33.96 48.59 54.84
N ALA A 380 32.63 48.72 54.70
CA ALA A 380 31.71 48.68 55.84
C ALA A 380 31.71 47.30 56.54
N LEU A 381 31.82 46.22 55.75
CA LEU A 381 31.93 44.86 56.25
C LEU A 381 33.24 44.64 57.03
N ASP A 382 34.37 45.09 56.47
CA ASP A 382 35.68 45.02 57.12
C ASP A 382 35.65 45.74 58.48
N ASN A 383 35.11 46.95 58.51
CA ASN A 383 34.92 47.70 59.76
C ASN A 383 34.06 46.94 60.79
N THR A 384 33.02 46.24 60.34
CA THR A 384 32.15 45.44 61.21
C THR A 384 32.92 44.28 61.86
N PHE A 385 33.76 43.58 61.09
CA PHE A 385 34.61 42.51 61.60
C PHE A 385 35.73 43.02 62.51
N GLU A 386 36.37 44.14 62.17
CA GLU A 386 37.40 44.76 63.02
C GLU A 386 36.83 45.20 64.36
N MET A 387 35.66 45.84 64.36
CA MET A 387 34.98 46.25 65.60
C MET A 387 34.70 45.05 66.52
N ALA A 388 34.16 43.94 65.99
CA ALA A 388 33.88 42.75 66.78
C ALA A 388 35.16 42.09 67.35
N ARG A 389 36.26 42.15 66.60
CA ARG A 389 37.53 41.49 66.96
C ARG A 389 38.40 42.29 67.93
N TYR A 390 38.49 43.61 67.75
CA TYR A 390 39.45 44.44 68.49
C TYR A 390 38.82 45.42 69.50
N SER A 391 37.48 45.59 69.50
CA SER A 391 36.84 46.47 70.48
C SER A 391 36.97 45.92 71.91
N ARG A 392 37.48 46.78 72.81
CA ARG A 392 37.56 46.52 74.25
C ARG A 392 36.26 46.88 74.98
N GLU A 393 35.32 47.53 74.31
CA GLU A 393 34.03 47.95 74.86
C GLU A 393 32.96 46.88 74.59
N GLU A 394 31.97 46.80 75.49
CA GLU A 394 30.83 45.90 75.34
C GLU A 394 29.96 46.38 74.17
N MET A 395 29.69 45.49 73.20
CA MET A 395 28.96 45.87 71.99
C MET A 395 27.49 46.08 72.33
N GLY A 396 27.05 47.35 72.36
CA GLY A 396 25.66 47.73 72.57
C GLY A 396 24.83 47.79 71.28
N SER A 397 23.57 48.21 71.42
CA SER A 397 22.57 48.27 70.34
C SER A 397 22.97 49.14 69.14
N GLN A 398 23.81 50.16 69.33
CA GLN A 398 24.31 50.98 68.22
C GLN A 398 25.26 50.17 67.31
N HIS A 399 26.12 49.33 67.87
CA HIS A 399 27.01 48.47 67.08
C HIS A 399 26.23 47.37 66.35
N GLN A 400 25.18 46.84 66.97
CA GLN A 400 24.24 45.89 66.36
C GLN A 400 23.58 46.49 65.11
N GLN A 401 23.06 47.72 65.20
CA GLN A 401 22.43 48.39 64.06
C GLN A 401 23.40 48.60 62.90
N VAL A 402 24.64 49.01 63.18
CA VAL A 402 25.67 49.19 62.15
C VAL A 402 26.04 47.85 61.49
N ALA A 403 26.19 46.79 62.27
CA ALA A 403 26.50 45.45 61.76
C ALA A 403 25.36 44.91 60.88
N VAL A 404 24.12 44.99 61.34
CA VAL A 404 22.93 44.58 60.55
C VAL A 404 22.87 45.37 59.25
N GLN A 405 23.03 46.70 59.31
CA GLN A 405 23.01 47.54 58.12
C GLN A 405 24.10 47.15 57.10
N SER A 406 25.33 46.88 57.58
CA SER A 406 26.44 46.46 56.72
C SER A 406 26.19 45.11 56.06
N LEU A 407 25.73 44.11 56.83
CA LEU A 407 25.49 42.75 56.32
C LEU A 407 24.29 42.71 55.36
N THR A 408 23.21 43.42 55.68
CA THR A 408 22.05 43.55 54.78
C THR A 408 22.42 44.27 53.48
N ARG A 409 23.27 45.30 53.55
CA ARG A 409 23.77 45.98 52.34
C ARG A 409 24.59 45.04 51.47
N MET A 410 25.49 44.26 52.06
CA MET A 410 26.26 43.23 51.35
C MET A 410 25.35 42.22 50.65
N GLY A 411 24.34 41.69 51.36
CA GLY A 411 23.37 40.76 50.77
C GLY A 411 22.56 41.37 49.62
N ALA A 412 22.11 42.62 49.76
CA ALA A 412 21.31 43.31 48.75
C ALA A 412 22.11 43.62 47.47
N GLU A 413 23.35 44.09 47.59
CA GLU A 413 24.22 44.33 46.44
C GLU A 413 24.54 43.03 45.68
N ILE A 414 24.73 41.92 46.41
CA ILE A 414 24.91 40.60 45.81
C ILE A 414 23.67 40.15 45.03
N GLU A 415 22.47 40.33 45.60
CA GLU A 415 21.21 39.99 44.93
C GLU A 415 21.00 40.83 43.66
N GLU A 416 21.41 42.10 43.67
CA GLU A 416 21.35 42.98 42.50
C GLU A 416 22.30 42.50 41.38
N ILE A 417 23.53 42.10 41.72
CA ILE A 417 24.51 41.54 40.77
C ILE A 417 23.97 40.25 40.13
N GLN A 418 23.26 39.41 40.90
CA GLN A 418 22.65 38.19 40.39
C GLN A 418 21.46 38.47 39.46
N LYS A 419 20.65 39.49 39.75
CA LYS A 419 19.53 39.90 38.88
C LYS A 419 20.00 40.58 37.59
N PHE A 420 21.08 41.36 37.67
CA PHE A 420 21.64 42.13 36.56
C PHE A 420 23.16 41.92 36.47
N PRO A 421 23.62 40.79 35.89
CA PRO A 421 25.05 40.54 35.73
C PRO A 421 25.66 41.66 34.88
N GLN A 422 26.61 42.40 35.45
CA GLN A 422 27.23 43.55 34.80
C GLN A 422 27.84 43.14 33.45
N ARG A 423 27.54 43.91 32.40
CA ARG A 423 28.12 43.70 31.06
C ARG A 423 29.62 43.94 31.13
N ILE A 424 30.40 42.91 30.84
CA ILE A 424 31.83 43.02 30.58
C ILE A 424 32.01 44.01 29.42
N GLN A 425 32.58 45.18 29.70
CA GLN A 425 33.03 46.11 28.69
C GLN A 425 34.37 45.61 28.16
N LEU A 426 34.34 45.00 26.96
CA LEU A 426 35.55 44.53 26.29
C LEU A 426 36.43 45.75 25.92
N PRO A 427 37.75 45.70 26.16
CA PRO A 427 38.67 46.72 25.67
C PRO A 427 38.66 46.71 24.13
N SER A 428 38.63 47.91 23.56
CA SER A 428 38.65 48.20 22.11
C SER A 428 39.88 47.68 21.40
#